data_AF-A0A7J4I0L9-F1
#
_entry.id   AF-A0A7J4I0L9-F1
#
_cell.length_a   1.000
_cell.length_b   1.000
_cell.length_c   1.000
_cell.angle_alpha   90.00
_cell.angle_beta   90.00
_cell.angle_gamma   90.00
#
_symmetry.space_group_name_H-M   'P 1'
#
loop_
_entity.id
_entity.type
_entity.pdbx_description
1 polymer ?
#
loop_
_entity_poly.entity_id
_entity_poly.type
_entity_poly.pdbx_seq_one_letter_code
_entity_poly.pdbx_strand_id
1 'polypeptide(L)'
;MIPVGNIKYKNYNTLVKISNSVKKLLEEVNLDLDLTKRFPNSEYFYENFLFLKPHLRKHKNFELIYLDVFEDDSTCPSLEKIKENLSCEILLDGSLKNFESGKMIRWIVVENEINLFK
;
A
#
# COMPACT_ATOMS: atom_id res chain seq x y z
N MET A 1 11.37 -6.84 -1.46
CA MET A 1 9.88 -6.83 -1.46
C MET A 1 9.36 -7.93 -2.36
N ILE A 2 8.15 -8.40 -2.10
CA ILE A 2 7.48 -9.50 -2.81
C ILE A 2 6.29 -8.93 -3.59
N PRO A 3 6.22 -9.09 -4.91
CA PRO A 3 5.01 -8.78 -5.67
C PRO A 3 3.94 -9.83 -5.34
N VAL A 4 2.73 -9.37 -5.03
CA VAL A 4 1.62 -10.27 -4.64
C VAL A 4 0.40 -10.17 -5.55
N GLY A 5 0.37 -9.20 -6.45
CA GLY A 5 -0.66 -9.17 -7.49
C GLY A 5 -0.61 -7.91 -8.33
N ASN A 6 -1.27 -7.99 -9.48
CA ASN A 6 -1.72 -6.83 -10.22
C ASN A 6 -3.22 -6.68 -9.94
N ILE A 7 -3.59 -5.69 -9.14
CA ILE A 7 -5.00 -5.39 -8.92
C ILE A 7 -5.37 -4.30 -9.92
N LYS A 8 -6.32 -4.62 -10.81
CA LYS A 8 -6.81 -3.66 -11.80
C LYS A 8 -8.00 -2.91 -11.22
N TYR A 9 -7.81 -1.65 -10.85
CA TYR A 9 -8.89 -0.78 -10.40
C TYR A 9 -9.41 0.03 -11.59
N LYS A 10 -10.51 -0.40 -12.22
CA LYS A 10 -11.21 0.28 -13.34
C LYS A 10 -10.28 0.86 -14.43
N ASN A 11 -9.83 2.11 -14.26
CA ASN A 11 -8.99 2.87 -15.19
C ASN A 11 -7.48 2.91 -14.82
N TYR A 12 -7.09 2.25 -13.73
CA TYR A 12 -5.76 2.28 -13.14
C TYR A 12 -5.12 0.90 -13.14
N ASN A 13 -3.83 0.88 -13.47
CA ASN A 13 -2.99 -0.31 -13.34
C ASN A 13 -2.19 -0.19 -12.05
N THR A 14 -2.47 -1.09 -11.09
CA THR A 14 -1.84 -1.06 -9.78
C THR A 14 -1.08 -2.35 -9.52
N LEU A 15 0.23 -2.23 -9.38
CA LEU A 15 1.08 -3.31 -8.91
C LEU A 15 1.10 -3.27 -7.37
N VAL A 16 0.78 -4.40 -6.74
CA VAL A 16 0.81 -4.53 -5.28
C VAL A 16 2.06 -5.27 -4.86
N LYS A 17 2.86 -4.64 -3.99
CA LYS A 17 4.05 -5.21 -3.37
C LYS A 17 3.91 -5.20 -1.86
N ILE A 18 4.47 -6.22 -1.22
CA ILE A 18 4.52 -6.32 0.25
C ILE A 18 5.95 -6.61 0.70
N SER A 19 6.30 -6.22 1.91
CA SER A 19 7.54 -6.66 2.55
C SER A 19 7.42 -8.07 3.12
N ASN A 20 8.55 -8.63 3.55
CA ASN A 20 8.59 -9.97 4.14
C ASN A 20 7.87 -10.03 5.49
N SER A 21 7.95 -8.97 6.30
CA SER A 21 7.26 -8.87 7.60
C SER A 21 5.75 -8.82 7.41
N VAL A 22 5.28 -8.03 6.43
CA VAL A 22 3.86 -8.01 6.06
C VAL A 22 3.42 -9.40 5.59
N LYS A 23 4.17 -10.05 4.69
CA LYS A 23 3.86 -11.41 4.23
C LYS A 23 3.67 -12.39 5.39
N LYS A 24 4.61 -12.41 6.35
CA LYS A 24 4.53 -13.28 7.53
C LYS A 24 3.25 -13.04 8.33
N LEU A 25 2.90 -11.77 8.57
CA LEU A 25 1.65 -11.45 9.26
C LEU A 25 0.43 -11.97 8.50
N LEU A 26 0.37 -11.77 7.18
CA LEU A 26 -0.76 -12.25 6.37
C LEU A 26 -0.93 -13.77 6.43
N GLU A 27 0.18 -14.51 6.45
CA GLU A 27 0.20 -15.96 6.60
C GLU A 27 -0.24 -16.39 8.01
N GLU A 28 0.20 -15.68 9.06
CA GLU A 28 -0.18 -15.95 10.46
C GLU A 28 -1.67 -15.77 10.72
N VAL A 29 -2.27 -14.71 10.15
CA VAL A 29 -3.68 -14.34 10.42
C VAL A 29 -4.63 -14.68 9.27
N ASN A 30 -4.16 -15.43 8.26
CA ASN A 30 -4.94 -15.81 7.07
C ASN A 30 -5.66 -14.60 6.42
N LEU A 31 -4.94 -13.48 6.28
CA LEU A 31 -5.48 -12.21 5.81
C LEU A 31 -5.23 -12.05 4.30
N ASP A 32 -6.29 -12.11 3.49
CA ASP A 32 -6.20 -11.82 2.05
C ASP A 32 -6.13 -10.30 1.80
N LEU A 33 -5.05 -9.80 1.20
CA LEU A 33 -4.93 -8.38 0.83
C LEU A 33 -5.67 -8.00 -0.46
N ASP A 34 -6.35 -8.94 -1.10
CA ASP A 34 -7.22 -8.62 -2.24
C ASP A 34 -8.40 -7.74 -1.79
N LEU A 35 -8.18 -6.43 -1.90
CA LEU A 35 -9.16 -5.41 -1.55
C LEU A 35 -10.45 -5.55 -2.37
N THR A 36 -10.41 -6.21 -3.54
CA THR A 36 -11.60 -6.45 -4.37
C THR A 36 -12.58 -7.42 -3.75
N LYS A 37 -12.10 -8.34 -2.91
CA LYS A 37 -12.96 -9.27 -2.17
C LYS A 37 -13.51 -8.68 -0.88
N ARG A 38 -12.86 -7.64 -0.34
CA ARG A 38 -13.16 -7.07 0.98
C ARG A 38 -14.10 -5.88 0.93
N PHE A 39 -14.10 -5.15 -0.17
CA PHE A 39 -14.95 -3.98 -0.34
C PHE A 39 -15.90 -4.25 -1.51
N PRO A 40 -17.22 -4.36 -1.28
CA PRO A 40 -18.21 -4.57 -2.34
C PRO A 40 -18.17 -3.48 -3.43
N ASN A 41 -17.65 -2.30 -3.09
CA ASN A 41 -17.45 -1.15 -3.99
C ASN A 41 -15.97 -0.90 -4.30
N SER A 42 -15.12 -1.94 -4.27
CA SER A 42 -13.67 -1.85 -4.49
C SER A 42 -13.27 -1.21 -5.82
N GLU A 43 -14.18 -1.18 -6.80
CA GLU A 43 -14.02 -0.43 -8.05
C GLU A 43 -13.63 1.04 -7.81
N TYR A 44 -13.99 1.59 -6.64
CA TYR A 44 -13.78 2.98 -6.27
C TYR A 44 -12.81 3.16 -5.10
N PHE A 45 -12.19 2.13 -4.53
CA PHE A 45 -11.30 2.31 -3.36
C PHE A 45 -10.16 3.28 -3.70
N TYR A 46 -9.51 3.04 -4.82
CA TYR A 46 -8.44 3.90 -5.31
C TYR A 46 -8.97 5.24 -5.83
N GLU A 47 -10.13 5.27 -6.48
CA GLU A 47 -10.76 6.53 -6.92
C GLU A 47 -11.14 7.43 -5.74
N ASN A 48 -11.69 6.87 -4.66
CA ASN A 48 -12.00 7.57 -3.40
C ASN A 48 -10.72 8.13 -2.76
N PHE A 49 -9.61 7.41 -2.84
CA PHE A 49 -8.30 7.92 -2.41
C PHE A 49 -7.78 9.06 -3.30
N LEU A 50 -7.95 8.96 -4.63
CA LEU A 50 -7.58 10.02 -5.59
C LEU A 50 -8.53 11.22 -5.58
N PHE A 51 -9.76 11.09 -5.07
CA PHE A 51 -10.69 12.21 -4.85
C PHE A 51 -10.09 13.28 -3.92
N LEU A 52 -9.30 12.85 -2.92
CA LEU A 52 -8.62 13.74 -1.99
C LEU A 52 -7.43 14.48 -2.61
N LYS A 53 -6.94 14.03 -3.77
CA LYS A 53 -5.79 14.61 -4.48
C LYS A 53 -6.06 14.69 -5.99
N PRO A 54 -6.92 15.61 -6.46
CA PRO A 54 -7.38 15.65 -7.85
C PRO A 54 -6.26 15.75 -8.90
N HIS A 55 -5.12 16.37 -8.54
CA HIS A 55 -3.95 16.48 -9.41
C HIS A 55 -3.27 15.13 -9.71
N LEU A 56 -3.51 14.10 -8.89
CA LEU A 56 -2.98 12.75 -9.10
C LEU A 56 -3.79 11.94 -10.11
N ARG A 57 -4.99 12.40 -10.51
CA ARG A 57 -5.86 11.71 -11.47
C ARG A 57 -5.24 11.54 -12.87
N LYS A 58 -4.20 12.31 -13.20
CA LYS A 58 -3.48 12.23 -14.48
C LYS A 58 -2.62 10.97 -14.60
N HIS A 59 -2.18 10.40 -13.48
CA HIS A 59 -1.35 9.21 -13.46
C HIS A 59 -2.26 7.98 -13.52
N LYS A 60 -1.95 7.03 -14.42
CA LYS A 60 -2.76 5.81 -14.61
C LYS A 60 -2.09 4.54 -14.08
N ASN A 61 -0.80 4.62 -13.79
CA ASN A 61 0.00 3.49 -13.31
C ASN A 61 0.61 3.87 -11.97
N PHE A 62 0.38 3.04 -10.95
CA PHE A 62 0.90 3.27 -9.61
C PHE A 62 1.31 1.95 -8.98
N GLU A 63 2.13 2.04 -7.93
CA GLU A 63 2.36 0.91 -7.06
C GLU A 63 1.81 1.18 -5.66
N LEU A 64 1.10 0.19 -5.12
CA LEU A 64 0.70 0.14 -3.72
C LEU A 64 1.66 -0.79 -3.00
N ILE A 65 2.36 -0.24 -2.01
CA ILE A 65 3.43 -0.93 -1.31
C ILE A 65 3.07 -1.03 0.16
N TYR A 66 2.96 -2.24 0.70
CA TYR A 66 2.89 -2.46 2.14
C TYR A 66 4.30 -2.68 2.70
N LEU A 67 4.77 -1.75 3.52
CA LEU A 67 6.19 -1.62 3.88
C LEU A 67 6.59 -2.47 5.08
N ASP A 68 5.84 -2.43 6.17
CA ASP A 68 6.22 -3.13 7.40
C ASP A 68 5.03 -3.24 8.37
N VAL A 69 5.24 -4.03 9.42
CA VAL A 69 4.29 -4.29 10.50
C VAL A 69 4.80 -3.66 11.80
N PHE A 70 3.90 -3.00 12.50
CA PHE A 70 4.17 -2.28 13.74
C PHE A 70 3.18 -2.70 14.83
N GLU A 71 3.56 -2.56 16.09
CA GLU A 71 2.69 -2.88 17.22
C GLU A 71 1.63 -1.79 17.41
N ASP A 72 2.02 -0.52 17.29
CA ASP A 72 1.14 0.65 17.41
C ASP A 72 1.70 1.90 16.68
N ASP A 73 0.93 2.99 16.68
CA ASP A 73 1.28 4.27 16.04
C ASP A 73 2.60 4.85 16.52
N SER A 74 3.01 4.60 17.77
CA SER A 74 4.26 5.14 18.34
C SER A 74 5.51 4.45 17.78
N THR A 75 5.36 3.21 17.31
CA THR A 75 6.43 2.42 16.69
C THR A 75 6.53 2.61 15.17
N CYS A 76 5.57 3.32 14.57
CA CYS A 76 5.56 3.60 13.14
C CYS A 76 6.66 4.62 12.78
N PRO A 77 7.61 4.29 11.88
CA PRO A 77 8.61 5.22 11.38
C PRO A 77 7.94 6.41 10.71
N SER A 78 8.51 7.59 10.95
CA SER A 78 8.16 8.83 10.25
C SER A 78 8.32 8.66 8.74
N LEU A 79 7.50 9.38 7.96
CA LEU A 79 7.59 9.38 6.50
C LEU A 79 9.00 9.79 6.01
N GLU A 80 9.70 10.69 6.69
CA GLU A 80 11.08 11.07 6.30
C GLU A 80 12.04 9.88 6.29
N LYS A 81 12.08 9.08 7.35
CA LYS A 81 12.89 7.85 7.43
C LYS A 81 12.55 6.83 6.35
N ILE A 82 11.29 6.74 5.95
CA ILE A 82 10.85 5.86 4.87
C ILE A 82 11.34 6.40 3.52
N LYS A 83 11.24 7.72 3.30
CA LYS A 83 11.72 8.40 2.10
C LYS A 83 13.23 8.29 1.91
N GLU A 84 14.01 8.30 2.99
CA GLU A 84 15.47 8.10 2.92
C GLU A 84 15.87 6.79 2.23
N ASN A 85 15.00 5.78 2.31
CA ASN A 85 15.23 4.45 1.70
C ASN A 85 14.53 4.26 0.35
N LEU A 86 13.79 5.27 -0.13
CA LEU A 86 12.99 5.20 -1.35
C LEU A 86 13.41 6.28 -2.34
N SER A 87 13.96 5.87 -3.47
CA SER A 87 14.32 6.78 -4.57
C SER A 87 13.12 7.17 -5.45
N CYS A 88 11.92 7.28 -4.88
CA CYS A 88 10.68 7.54 -5.61
C CYS A 88 9.82 8.60 -4.92
N GLU A 89 8.94 9.24 -5.69
CA GLU A 89 7.96 10.17 -5.15
C GLU A 89 6.82 9.40 -4.48
N ILE A 90 6.65 9.63 -3.17
CA ILE A 90 5.51 9.11 -2.41
C ILE A 90 4.33 10.05 -2.61
N LEU A 91 3.29 9.54 -3.26
CA LEU A 91 2.06 10.27 -3.53
C LEU A 91 1.12 10.26 -2.33
N LEU A 92 1.05 9.13 -1.64
CA LEU A 92 0.21 8.90 -0.46
C LEU A 92 0.89 7.93 0.49
N ASP A 93 0.57 8.06 1.76
CA ASP A 93 0.96 7.15 2.82
C ASP A 93 -0.20 6.96 3.80
N GLY A 94 -0.20 5.81 4.47
CA GLY A 94 -1.20 5.53 5.49
C GLY A 94 -0.87 4.25 6.26
N SER A 95 -1.70 3.96 7.25
CA SER A 95 -1.61 2.72 8.03
C SER A 95 -2.95 1.99 7.99
N LEU A 96 -2.89 0.66 8.01
CA LEU A 96 -4.04 -0.21 8.14
C LEU A 96 -3.92 -0.95 9.47
N LYS A 97 -4.88 -0.74 10.37
CA LYS A 97 -4.95 -1.51 11.61
C LYS A 97 -5.59 -2.86 11.34
N ASN A 98 -4.89 -3.95 11.68
CA ASN A 98 -5.49 -5.26 11.78
C ASN A 98 -6.12 -5.39 13.17
N PHE A 99 -7.44 -5.53 13.23
CA PHE A 99 -8.18 -5.63 14.49
C PHE A 99 -7.98 -6.98 15.18
N GLU A 100 -7.64 -8.04 14.45
CA GLU A 100 -7.46 -9.39 15.00
C GLU A 100 -6.12 -9.54 15.72
N SER A 101 -5.04 -9.02 15.13
CA SER A 101 -3.70 -9.06 15.75
C SER A 101 -3.37 -7.82 16.56
N GLY A 102 -4.16 -6.74 16.46
CA GLY A 102 -3.86 -5.43 17.04
C GLY A 102 -2.77 -4.65 16.29
N LYS A 103 -1.98 -5.32 15.44
CA LYS A 103 -0.85 -4.77 14.70
C LYS A 103 -1.29 -3.85 13.57
N MET A 104 -0.40 -2.94 13.19
CA MET A 104 -0.60 -1.97 12.12
C MET A 104 0.32 -2.29 10.94
N ILE A 105 -0.20 -2.13 9.73
CA ILE A 105 0.57 -2.28 8.49
C ILE A 105 0.71 -0.90 7.85
N ARG A 106 1.93 -0.43 7.66
CA ARG A 106 2.20 0.80 6.90
C ARG A 106 2.13 0.53 5.42
N TRP A 107 1.50 1.41 4.66
CA TRP A 107 1.47 1.35 3.21
C TRP A 107 1.74 2.72 2.58
N ILE A 108 2.24 2.70 1.36
CA ILE A 108 2.47 3.89 0.53
C ILE A 108 1.98 3.65 -0.90
N VAL A 109 1.65 4.74 -1.58
CA VAL A 109 1.39 4.77 -3.01
C VAL A 109 2.46 5.63 -3.66
N VAL A 110 3.06 5.10 -4.72
CA VAL A 110 4.13 5.75 -5.49
C VAL A 110 3.77 5.72 -6.98
N GLU A 111 4.33 6.65 -7.75
CA GLU A 111 4.22 6.58 -9.21
C GLU A 111 4.96 5.37 -9.76
N ASN A 112 4.31 4.65 -10.66
CA ASN A 112 4.88 3.45 -11.27
C ASN A 112 5.77 3.86 -12.46
N GLU A 113 6.98 4.35 -12.16
CA GLU A 113 8.07 4.50 -13.14
C GLU A 113 9.42 3.95 -12.64
N ILE A 114 9.51 3.30 -11.46
CA ILE A 114 10.80 3.09 -10.79
C ILE A 114 11.00 1.66 -10.28
N ASN A 115 12.16 1.07 -10.64
CA ASN A 115 12.78 -0.04 -9.91
C ASN A 115 12.96 0.37 -8.44
N LEU A 116 12.02 -0.01 -7.59
CA LEU A 116 11.87 0.52 -6.22
C LEU A 116 12.96 0.11 -5.23
N PHE A 117 13.93 -0.68 -5.63
CA PHE A 117 15.09 -1.05 -4.82
C PHE A 117 16.27 -1.21 -5.77
N LYS A 118 17.38 -0.51 -5.49
CA LYS A 118 18.68 -0.87 -6.07
C LYS A 118 19.15 -2.20 -5.51
#